data_AF-K0STL0-F1
#
_entry.id   AF-K0STL0-F1
#
_cell.length_a   1.000
_cell.length_b   1.000
_cell.length_c   1.000
_cell.angle_alpha   90.00
_cell.angle_beta   90.00
_cell.angle_gamma   90.00
#
_symmetry.space_group_name_H-M   'P 1'
#
loop_
_entity.id
_entity.type
_entity.pdbx_description
1 polymer ?
#
loop_
_entity_poly.entity_id
_entity_poly.type
_entity_poly.pdbx_seq_one_letter_code
_entity_poly.pdbx_strand_id
1 'polypeptide(L)'
;MRLLPKKTGVRAITMLSRSAEIEGGSDLIGSKLPPNKVLKSAFHALKYEHEKRPSLFGAGVLGLTEVFPAFCAFVDTLREKRSRTDGEVPLYFTSVDIKHCYDTINQKRLYKLLQSVVKTDEYLTKSTFLLHSKNDSASLRCRWKKNTFSPIEFTHQSASQQKTNTFNSITVDGVSCSMDSKKNILGLLRDHIFGQIAVVNGGFDDRYLLQKDGIPQGSILSSMLCNIYFGDIEKLLLGSVFGLSRVIRGSTPDCDVLLLTNKSSISLLIRIVDDFLMVSSNKMISTSFLQKLQRGIPRIGVKINREKSRVNYAAALPTDSGNAQTRTRNPNFSWCGLLINTRTCEVSLDPTRFAGTLATDTVVIHRTGSEGLNLKKKMKDFVRPRCSQKLLFSSCVNSLERIRLNFYEAFIICARKTCHYLRNTGVSRAYHAYIFNCACDTIVFAHHLITSKMKHDTSRPSKFQLTRKDAMSIGKYAFFKTLLREPRLAQLGERFSCPRGRIPRYLEETKARFQLDM
;
A
#
# COMPACT_ATOMS: atom_id res chain seq x y z
N MET A 1 2.86 -13.16 -22.05
CA MET A 1 2.43 -11.79 -21.66
C MET A 1 0.94 -11.84 -21.36
N ARG A 2 0.44 -11.02 -20.43
CA ARG A 2 -0.99 -10.91 -20.14
C ARG A 2 -1.47 -9.49 -20.44
N LEU A 3 -2.52 -9.37 -21.26
CA LEU A 3 -3.18 -8.10 -21.52
C LEU A 3 -4.36 -7.93 -20.55
N LEU A 4 -4.37 -6.83 -19.80
CA LEU A 4 -5.46 -6.47 -18.89
C LEU A 4 -6.25 -5.29 -19.48
N PRO A 5 -7.56 -5.44 -19.70
CA PRO A 5 -8.42 -4.33 -20.09
C PRO A 5 -8.37 -3.18 -19.09
N LYS A 6 -8.39 -1.94 -19.61
CA LYS A 6 -8.59 -0.71 -18.83
C LYS A 6 -9.83 0.00 -19.36
N LYS A 7 -10.31 1.02 -18.62
CA LYS A 7 -11.42 1.87 -19.09
C LYS A 7 -11.16 2.42 -20.49
N THR A 8 -9.92 2.79 -20.75
CA THR A 8 -9.40 3.17 -22.07
C THR A 8 -8.12 2.38 -22.32
N GLY A 9 -8.09 1.60 -23.41
CA GLY A 9 -6.94 0.80 -23.82
C GLY A 9 -6.66 -0.45 -22.96
N VAL A 10 -5.40 -0.91 -23.00
CA VAL A 10 -4.94 -2.15 -22.35
C VAL A 10 -3.66 -1.92 -21.57
N ARG A 11 -3.44 -2.72 -20.53
CA ARG A 11 -2.19 -2.78 -19.78
C ARG A 11 -1.53 -4.15 -20.01
N ALA A 12 -0.33 -4.14 -20.56
CA ALA A 12 0.49 -5.34 -20.68
C ALA A 12 1.22 -5.64 -19.37
N ILE A 13 1.17 -6.91 -18.93
CA ILE A 13 1.91 -7.42 -17.76
C ILE A 13 2.71 -8.65 -18.20
N THR A 14 3.98 -8.68 -17.85
CA THR A 14 4.86 -9.83 -18.05
C THR A 14 4.69 -10.84 -16.92
N MET A 15 4.58 -12.13 -17.26
CA MET A 15 4.35 -13.20 -16.28
C MET A 15 5.67 -13.80 -15.80
N LEU A 16 6.47 -13.01 -15.09
CA LEU A 16 7.83 -13.37 -14.65
C LEU A 16 7.89 -14.41 -13.50
N SER A 17 6.72 -14.87 -13.05
CA SER A 17 6.58 -15.95 -12.07
C SER A 17 6.40 -17.33 -12.72
N ARG A 18 6.40 -17.41 -14.06
CA ARG A 18 6.43 -18.67 -14.83
C ARG A 18 7.75 -18.75 -15.60
N SER A 19 8.31 -19.94 -15.73
CA SER A 19 9.35 -20.21 -16.72
C SER A 19 8.73 -20.24 -18.12
N ALA A 20 9.46 -19.77 -19.12
CA ALA A 20 9.15 -19.99 -20.53
C ALA A 20 10.23 -20.93 -21.09
N GLU A 21 9.81 -21.95 -21.83
CA GLU A 21 10.74 -22.81 -22.56
C GLU A 21 11.07 -22.11 -23.88
N ILE A 22 12.35 -22.06 -24.23
CA ILE A 22 12.83 -21.58 -25.53
C ILE A 22 13.25 -22.84 -26.27
N GLU A 23 12.52 -23.21 -27.33
CA GLU A 23 12.91 -24.34 -28.18
C GLU A 23 14.30 -24.09 -28.77
N GLY A 24 15.19 -25.10 -28.69
CA GLY A 24 16.54 -25.06 -29.25
C GLY A 24 17.66 -24.55 -28.32
N GLY A 25 17.36 -24.19 -27.07
CA GLY A 25 18.40 -23.90 -26.07
C GLY A 25 19.01 -25.18 -25.51
N SER A 26 20.32 -25.41 -25.74
CA SER A 26 21.06 -26.53 -25.16
C SER A 26 20.80 -26.68 -23.65
N ASP A 27 20.56 -27.91 -23.18
CA ASP A 27 20.33 -28.32 -21.78
C ASP A 27 21.46 -27.94 -20.78
N LEU A 28 22.43 -27.13 -21.18
CA LEU A 28 23.69 -26.83 -20.48
C LEU A 28 23.62 -25.64 -19.51
N ILE A 29 22.50 -24.91 -19.40
CA ILE A 29 22.38 -23.82 -18.40
C ILE A 29 21.28 -24.16 -17.39
N GLY A 30 21.73 -24.63 -16.23
CA GLY A 30 20.93 -25.18 -15.16
C GLY A 30 19.73 -24.33 -14.69
N SER A 31 18.65 -25.08 -14.44
CA SER A 31 17.42 -24.71 -13.74
C SER A 31 16.45 -23.78 -14.48
N LYS A 32 15.34 -24.40 -14.93
CA LYS A 32 14.08 -23.80 -15.41
C LYS A 32 13.38 -22.95 -14.34
N LEU A 33 14.08 -22.01 -13.70
CA LEU A 33 13.51 -21.19 -12.64
C LEU A 33 12.80 -19.97 -13.23
N PRO A 34 11.65 -19.57 -12.67
CA PRO A 34 11.01 -18.33 -13.07
C PRO A 34 11.95 -17.13 -12.89
N PRO A 35 11.92 -16.12 -13.78
CA PRO A 35 12.75 -14.93 -13.66
C PRO A 35 12.66 -14.26 -12.28
N ASN A 36 11.46 -14.17 -11.68
CA ASN A 36 11.28 -13.63 -10.33
C ASN A 36 11.98 -14.45 -9.22
N LYS A 37 12.31 -15.72 -9.46
CA LYS A 37 13.11 -16.53 -8.51
C LYS A 37 14.60 -16.28 -8.69
N VAL A 38 15.06 -16.12 -9.93
CA VAL A 38 16.45 -15.75 -10.27
C VAL A 38 16.80 -14.37 -9.71
N LEU A 39 15.90 -13.39 -9.87
CA LEU A 39 16.11 -12.00 -9.44
C LEU A 39 16.03 -11.78 -7.92
N LYS A 40 15.84 -12.84 -7.12
CA LYS A 40 15.71 -12.71 -5.65
C LYS A 40 16.96 -12.14 -5.01
N SER A 41 18.15 -12.55 -5.44
CA SER A 41 19.41 -12.01 -4.91
C SER A 41 19.52 -10.51 -5.18
N ALA A 42 19.24 -10.07 -6.42
CA ALA A 42 19.20 -8.66 -6.78
C ALA A 42 18.16 -7.86 -5.97
N PHE A 43 16.97 -8.43 -5.74
CA PHE A 43 15.94 -7.79 -4.90
C PHE A 43 16.44 -7.58 -3.47
N HIS A 44 17.05 -8.61 -2.89
CA HIS A 44 17.58 -8.58 -1.54
C HIS A 44 18.77 -7.61 -1.39
N ALA A 45 19.68 -7.57 -2.38
CA ALA A 45 20.79 -6.63 -2.42
C ALA A 45 20.31 -5.17 -2.53
N LEU A 46 19.37 -4.88 -3.43
CA LEU A 46 18.79 -3.52 -3.52
C LEU A 46 18.03 -3.13 -2.25
N LYS A 47 17.38 -4.10 -1.58
CA LYS A 47 16.64 -3.84 -0.34
C LYS A 47 17.61 -3.45 0.78
N TYR A 48 18.72 -4.19 0.88
CA TYR A 48 19.81 -3.86 1.78
C TYR A 48 20.37 -2.46 1.53
N GLU A 49 20.65 -2.11 0.27
CA GLU A 49 21.17 -0.79 -0.10
C GLU A 49 20.21 0.34 0.29
N HIS A 50 18.91 0.12 0.11
CA HIS A 50 17.88 1.06 0.53
C HIS A 50 17.80 1.19 2.06
N GLU A 51 17.82 0.09 2.81
CA GLU A 51 17.82 0.11 4.28
C GLU A 51 19.03 0.86 4.84
N LYS A 52 20.20 0.77 4.18
CA LYS A 52 21.42 1.52 4.55
C LYS A 52 21.42 2.97 4.09
N ARG A 53 20.84 3.24 2.92
CA ARG A 53 20.75 4.59 2.35
C ARG A 53 19.33 4.87 1.92
N PRO A 54 18.46 5.19 2.89
CA PRO A 54 17.06 5.43 2.59
C PRO A 54 16.90 6.48 1.44
N SER A 55 17.71 7.56 1.46
CA SER A 55 17.73 8.68 0.49
C SER A 55 17.71 8.34 -1.02
N LEU A 56 17.98 7.09 -1.38
CA LEU A 56 17.91 6.57 -2.75
C LEU A 56 16.52 6.70 -3.35
N PHE A 57 15.45 6.56 -2.56
CA PHE A 57 14.08 6.62 -3.08
C PHE A 57 13.52 8.05 -3.17
N GLY A 58 14.26 9.06 -2.70
CA GLY A 58 13.76 10.42 -2.60
C GLY A 58 12.59 10.50 -1.60
N ALA A 59 11.42 10.93 -2.06
CA ALA A 59 10.16 10.88 -1.32
C ALA A 59 9.37 9.56 -1.53
N GLY A 60 9.96 8.60 -2.24
CA GLY A 60 9.35 7.33 -2.58
C GLY A 60 9.27 6.38 -1.39
N VAL A 61 8.10 5.75 -1.22
CA VAL A 61 7.86 4.66 -0.26
C VAL A 61 7.32 3.43 -1.00
N LEU A 62 7.46 2.25 -0.41
CA LEU A 62 6.99 0.98 -0.99
C LEU A 62 5.50 0.74 -0.76
N GLY A 63 4.86 1.49 0.14
CA GLY A 63 3.40 1.46 0.29
C GLY A 63 2.89 2.21 1.51
N LEU A 64 1.58 2.14 1.74
CA LEU A 64 0.88 2.88 2.79
C LEU A 64 1.34 2.56 4.22
N THR A 65 2.06 1.46 4.45
CA THR A 65 2.62 1.15 5.77
C THR A 65 3.73 2.12 6.14
N GLU A 66 4.54 2.53 5.16
CA GLU A 66 5.68 3.46 5.33
C GLU A 66 5.25 4.93 5.30
N VAL A 67 4.05 5.21 4.79
CA VAL A 67 3.43 6.56 4.85
C VAL A 67 3.11 6.95 6.30
N PHE A 68 2.74 5.98 7.13
CA PHE A 68 2.15 6.22 8.45
C PHE A 68 3.03 7.07 9.40
N PRO A 69 4.32 6.74 9.65
CA PRO A 69 5.13 7.48 10.63
C PRO A 69 5.29 8.95 10.26
N ALA A 70 5.51 9.25 8.99
CA ALA A 70 5.72 10.61 8.53
C ALA A 70 4.44 11.43 8.44
N PHE A 71 3.32 10.79 8.08
CA PHE A 71 2.02 11.44 8.16
C PHE A 71 1.67 11.81 9.61
N CYS A 72 1.99 10.93 10.57
CA CYS A 72 1.89 11.23 12.00
C CYS A 72 2.74 12.43 12.41
N ALA A 73 4.01 12.46 12.02
CA ALA A 73 4.90 13.59 12.30
C ALA A 73 4.35 14.90 11.72
N PHE A 74 3.86 14.88 10.49
CA PHE A 74 3.22 16.04 9.86
C PHE A 74 2.01 16.54 10.65
N VAL A 75 1.11 15.63 11.06
CA VAL A 75 -0.10 15.98 11.82
C VAL A 75 0.26 16.58 13.18
N ASP A 76 1.24 16.03 13.89
CA ASP A 76 1.67 16.55 15.19
C ASP A 76 2.29 17.95 15.07
N THR A 77 3.22 18.15 14.13
CA THR A 77 3.80 19.48 13.90
C THR A 77 2.74 20.49 13.43
N LEU A 78 1.74 20.05 12.67
CA LEU A 78 0.61 20.91 12.30
C LEU A 78 -0.24 21.30 13.53
N ARG A 79 -0.50 20.38 14.45
CA ARG A 79 -1.20 20.67 15.71
C ARG A 79 -0.43 21.67 16.57
N GLU A 80 0.88 21.47 16.73
CA GLU A 80 1.75 22.41 17.45
C GLU A 80 1.77 23.81 16.84
N LYS A 81 1.72 23.91 15.50
CA LYS A 81 1.62 25.21 14.83
C LYS A 81 0.27 25.86 15.09
N ARG A 82 -0.83 25.11 14.98
CA ARG A 82 -2.18 25.61 15.24
C ARG A 82 -2.38 26.07 16.68
N SER A 83 -1.71 25.45 17.65
CA SER A 83 -1.77 25.91 19.05
C SER A 83 -0.99 27.20 19.30
N ARG A 84 -0.08 27.61 18.40
CA ARG A 84 0.73 28.82 18.53
C ARG A 84 0.22 30.00 17.69
N THR A 85 -0.77 29.78 16.83
CA THR A 85 -1.30 30.80 15.93
C THR A 85 -2.81 30.92 16.12
N ASP A 86 -3.31 32.14 16.37
CA ASP A 86 -4.75 32.39 16.54
C ASP A 86 -5.58 32.23 15.24
N GLY A 87 -4.93 31.98 14.10
CA GLY A 87 -5.57 31.78 12.79
C GLY A 87 -5.64 30.32 12.32
N GLU A 88 -6.61 30.02 11.46
CA GLU A 88 -6.66 28.74 10.74
C GLU A 88 -5.42 28.61 9.85
N VAL A 89 -4.69 27.49 9.97
CA VAL A 89 -3.56 27.18 9.07
C VAL A 89 -4.12 26.44 7.85
N PRO A 90 -4.26 27.11 6.68
CA PRO A 90 -4.78 26.47 5.48
C PRO A 90 -3.79 25.44 4.95
N LEU A 91 -4.31 24.37 4.37
CA LEU A 91 -3.51 23.32 3.74
C LEU A 91 -3.79 23.23 2.25
N TYR A 92 -2.71 23.16 1.48
CA TYR A 92 -2.70 23.10 0.03
C TYR A 92 -2.24 21.70 -0.41
N PHE A 93 -3.23 20.88 -0.75
CA PHE A 93 -3.05 19.52 -1.22
C PHE A 93 -2.85 19.52 -2.74
N THR A 94 -1.84 18.79 -3.17
CA THR A 94 -1.56 18.51 -4.58
C THR A 94 -1.24 17.03 -4.73
N SER A 95 -1.91 16.35 -5.65
CA SER A 95 -1.58 14.99 -6.06
C SER A 95 -1.31 14.94 -7.56
N VAL A 96 -0.27 14.19 -7.93
CA VAL A 96 0.21 14.09 -9.31
C VAL A 96 0.47 12.63 -9.63
N ASP A 97 -0.10 12.14 -10.72
CA ASP A 97 0.08 10.79 -11.28
C ASP A 97 1.10 10.87 -12.42
N ILE A 98 2.16 10.05 -12.38
CA ILE A 98 3.10 9.97 -13.51
C ILE A 98 2.50 9.07 -14.60
N LYS A 99 2.44 9.58 -15.83
CA LYS A 99 1.86 8.85 -16.96
C LYS A 99 2.79 7.69 -17.36
N HIS A 100 2.27 6.46 -17.37
CA HIS A 100 3.02 5.26 -17.79
C HIS A 100 4.39 5.13 -17.12
N CYS A 101 4.44 5.26 -15.80
CA CYS A 101 5.68 5.34 -15.03
C CYS A 101 6.69 4.23 -15.34
N TYR A 102 6.25 2.97 -15.39
CA TYR A 102 7.13 1.84 -15.73
C TYR A 102 7.60 1.88 -17.17
N ASP A 103 6.72 2.27 -18.09
CA ASP A 103 6.94 2.21 -19.53
C ASP A 103 7.79 3.40 -20.04
N THR A 104 7.90 4.47 -19.24
CA THR A 104 8.65 5.70 -19.56
C THR A 104 10.05 5.75 -18.96
N ILE A 105 10.45 4.73 -18.18
CA ILE A 105 11.79 4.68 -17.58
C ILE A 105 12.86 4.51 -18.67
N ASN A 106 13.81 5.44 -18.70
CA ASN A 106 14.98 5.32 -19.56
C ASN A 106 15.94 4.24 -19.01
N GLN A 107 15.98 3.09 -19.68
CA GLN A 107 16.78 1.91 -19.28
C GLN A 107 18.27 2.22 -19.09
N LYS A 108 18.88 2.98 -20.03
CA LYS A 108 20.31 3.34 -19.96
C LYS A 108 20.62 4.20 -18.74
N ARG A 109 19.79 5.20 -18.46
CA ARG A 109 19.92 6.05 -17.26
C ARG A 109 19.71 5.23 -15.99
N LEU A 110 18.68 4.39 -15.94
CA LEU A 110 18.41 3.52 -14.80
C LEU A 110 19.61 2.63 -14.49
N TYR A 111 20.18 1.96 -15.50
CA TYR A 111 21.32 1.08 -15.27
C TYR A 111 22.55 1.84 -14.77
N LYS A 112 22.87 3.01 -15.34
CA LYS A 112 23.94 3.89 -14.83
C LYS A 112 23.72 4.28 -13.37
N LEU A 113 22.48 4.60 -13.00
CA LEU A 113 22.14 4.90 -11.61
C LEU A 113 22.37 3.68 -10.72
N LEU A 114 21.95 2.48 -11.15
CA LEU A 114 22.12 1.25 -10.37
C LEU A 114 23.59 0.90 -10.11
N GLN A 115 24.50 1.20 -11.04
CA GLN A 115 25.94 1.03 -10.81
C GLN A 115 26.45 1.88 -9.62
N SER A 116 25.84 3.05 -9.38
CA SER A 116 26.14 3.89 -8.21
C SER A 116 25.39 3.47 -6.93
N VAL A 117 24.29 2.71 -7.10
CA VAL A 117 23.46 2.21 -6.00
C VAL A 117 24.05 0.94 -5.41
N VAL A 118 24.49 -0.02 -6.21
CA VAL A 118 25.07 -1.27 -5.69
C VAL A 118 26.52 -0.98 -5.26
N LYS A 119 26.72 -0.70 -3.97
CA LYS A 119 28.03 -0.28 -3.45
C LYS A 119 28.78 -1.44 -2.80
N THR A 120 28.11 -2.24 -1.99
CA THR A 120 28.72 -3.38 -1.28
C THR A 120 29.26 -4.41 -2.26
N ASP A 121 30.46 -4.91 -2.00
CA ASP A 121 31.14 -5.86 -2.89
C ASP A 121 30.52 -7.26 -2.83
N GLU A 122 30.01 -7.67 -1.67
CA GLU A 122 29.35 -8.96 -1.47
C GLU A 122 28.11 -8.82 -0.59
N TYR A 123 27.06 -9.56 -0.94
CA TYR A 123 25.79 -9.60 -0.22
C TYR A 123 25.53 -11.03 0.27
N LEU A 124 25.48 -11.20 1.60
CA LEU A 124 25.10 -12.45 2.25
C LEU A 124 23.62 -12.42 2.61
N THR A 125 22.83 -13.31 2.04
CA THR A 125 21.40 -13.43 2.36
C THR A 125 21.13 -14.70 3.16
N LYS A 126 20.74 -14.53 4.42
CA LYS A 126 20.37 -15.60 5.34
C LYS A 126 18.86 -15.76 5.41
N SER A 127 18.38 -16.99 5.27
CA SER A 127 16.97 -17.31 5.53
C SER A 127 16.79 -17.73 6.99
N THR A 128 15.79 -17.15 7.65
CA THR A 128 15.30 -17.59 8.96
C THR A 128 13.81 -17.87 8.87
N PHE A 129 13.29 -18.69 9.78
CA PHE A 129 11.85 -18.85 9.90
C PHE A 129 11.38 -18.64 11.34
N LEU A 130 10.28 -17.90 11.46
CA LEU A 130 9.63 -17.59 12.72
C LEU A 130 8.46 -18.55 12.91
N LEU A 131 8.56 -19.41 13.92
CA LEU A 131 7.46 -20.24 14.40
C LEU A 131 6.74 -19.46 15.50
N HIS A 132 5.43 -19.29 15.37
CA HIS A 132 4.60 -18.76 16.47
C HIS A 132 3.37 -19.63 16.66
N SER A 133 2.97 -19.75 17.92
CA SER A 133 1.74 -20.46 18.30
C SER A 133 0.53 -19.69 17.77
N LYS A 134 -0.46 -20.42 17.25
CA LYS A 134 -1.75 -19.85 16.91
C LYS A 134 -2.56 -19.85 18.21
N ASN A 135 -2.97 -18.66 18.67
CA ASN A 135 -3.61 -18.41 19.99
C ASN A 135 -4.82 -19.28 20.42
N ASP A 136 -5.23 -20.30 19.66
CA ASP A 136 -6.32 -21.23 20.01
C ASP A 136 -6.16 -22.61 19.33
N SER A 137 -4.97 -23.02 18.90
CA SER A 137 -4.76 -24.32 18.26
C SER A 137 -3.33 -24.81 18.45
N ALA A 138 -3.14 -26.11 18.68
CA ALA A 138 -1.83 -26.79 18.68
C ALA A 138 -1.07 -26.72 17.33
N SER A 139 -1.52 -25.89 16.38
CA SER A 139 -0.90 -25.70 15.07
C SER A 139 0.10 -24.53 15.11
N LEU A 140 1.35 -24.81 14.73
CA LEU A 140 2.39 -23.79 14.56
C LEU A 140 2.23 -23.07 13.22
N ARG A 141 2.44 -21.75 13.20
CA ARG A 141 2.55 -20.99 11.95
C ARG A 141 4.01 -20.64 11.69
N CYS A 142 4.53 -21.11 10.56
CA CYS A 142 5.85 -20.77 10.05
C CYS A 142 5.78 -19.52 9.15
N ARG A 143 6.61 -18.52 9.42
CA ARG A 143 6.85 -17.37 8.54
C ARG A 143 8.33 -17.29 8.18
N TRP A 144 8.62 -17.48 6.91
CA TRP A 144 9.96 -17.28 6.36
C TRP A 144 10.31 -15.79 6.30
N LYS A 145 11.54 -15.45 6.70
CA LYS A 145 12.15 -14.14 6.60
C LYS A 145 13.52 -14.29 5.97
N LYS A 146 13.88 -13.38 5.07
CA LYS A 146 15.23 -13.30 4.51
C LYS A 146 15.82 -11.96 4.89
N ASN A 147 17.02 -11.98 5.45
CA ASN A 147 17.78 -10.79 5.77
C ASN A 147 19.10 -10.83 5.01
N THR A 148 19.57 -9.66 4.59
CA THR A 148 20.77 -9.52 3.78
C THR A 148 21.76 -8.63 4.51
N PHE A 149 23.05 -8.94 4.40
CA PHE A 149 24.14 -8.32 5.14
C PHE A 149 25.37 -8.19 4.26
N SER A 150 26.30 -7.32 4.65
CA SER A 150 27.69 -7.46 4.21
C SER A 150 28.40 -8.59 4.98
N PRO A 151 29.53 -9.13 4.48
CA PRO A 151 30.33 -10.12 5.21
C PRO A 151 30.69 -9.70 6.65
N ILE A 152 31.05 -8.43 6.84
CA ILE A 152 31.41 -7.88 8.16
C ILE A 152 30.21 -7.90 9.10
N GLU A 153 29.05 -7.45 8.64
CA GLU A 153 27.83 -7.39 9.45
C GLU A 153 27.30 -8.77 9.83
N PHE A 154 27.45 -9.74 8.92
CA PHE A 154 27.06 -11.13 9.17
C PHE A 154 27.83 -11.74 10.35
N THR A 155 29.14 -11.48 10.42
CA THR A 155 30.00 -11.92 11.53
C THR A 155 29.56 -11.30 12.85
N HIS A 156 29.31 -9.99 12.89
CA HIS A 156 28.83 -9.30 14.10
C HIS A 156 27.42 -9.74 14.53
N GLN A 157 26.54 -10.05 13.58
CA GLN A 157 25.19 -10.48 13.88
C GLN A 157 25.12 -11.94 14.35
N SER A 158 26.01 -12.81 13.87
CA SER A 158 26.12 -14.18 14.38
C SER A 158 26.57 -14.21 15.84
N ALA A 159 27.31 -13.18 16.28
CA ALA A 159 27.73 -13.00 17.68
C ALA A 159 26.67 -12.36 18.60
N SER A 160 25.64 -11.69 18.05
CA SER A 160 24.62 -10.99 18.84
C SER A 160 23.25 -11.66 18.70
N GLN A 161 22.72 -12.20 19.81
CA GLN A 161 21.37 -12.77 19.83
C GLN A 161 20.33 -11.72 19.41
N GLN A 162 19.67 -11.92 18.26
CA GLN A 162 18.58 -11.07 17.80
C GLN A 162 17.42 -11.12 18.80
N LYS A 163 17.19 -10.02 19.53
CA LYS A 163 15.92 -9.82 20.26
C LYS A 163 14.80 -9.64 19.24
N THR A 164 14.06 -10.71 18.94
CA THR A 164 12.81 -10.58 18.21
C THR A 164 11.72 -10.08 19.17
N ASN A 165 11.16 -8.90 18.90
CA ASN A 165 10.07 -8.28 19.68
C ASN A 165 8.72 -9.01 19.52
N THR A 166 8.75 -10.33 19.38
CA THR A 166 7.59 -11.19 19.12
C THR A 166 7.38 -12.13 20.30
N PHE A 167 6.28 -11.94 21.01
CA PHE A 167 5.86 -12.81 22.10
C PHE A 167 5.53 -14.22 21.56
N ASN A 168 5.92 -15.27 22.30
CA ASN A 168 5.65 -16.69 22.00
C ASN A 168 6.08 -17.13 20.60
N SER A 169 7.28 -16.73 20.18
CA SER A 169 7.85 -17.16 18.90
C SER A 169 9.26 -17.72 19.03
N ILE A 170 9.54 -18.76 18.26
CA ILE A 170 10.88 -19.33 18.11
C ILE A 170 11.40 -18.90 16.74
N THR A 171 12.56 -18.25 16.71
CA THR A 171 13.28 -17.99 15.46
C THR A 171 14.24 -19.14 15.25
N VAL A 172 14.10 -19.82 14.12
CA VAL A 172 14.97 -20.93 13.73
C VAL A 172 15.81 -20.51 12.54
N ASP A 173 17.08 -20.90 12.55
CA ASP A 173 17.97 -20.73 11.42
C ASP A 173 17.49 -21.61 10.26
N GLY A 174 17.26 -21.02 9.09
CA GLY A 174 16.79 -21.74 7.91
C GLY A 174 17.89 -22.51 7.19
N VAL A 175 19.13 -22.49 7.70
CA VAL A 175 20.33 -23.21 7.21
C VAL A 175 20.72 -22.85 5.76
N SER A 176 19.98 -21.94 5.11
CA SER A 176 20.27 -21.45 3.77
C SER A 176 20.86 -20.05 3.84
N CYS A 177 22.13 -19.97 3.45
CA CYS A 177 22.87 -18.73 3.22
C CYS A 177 23.29 -18.70 1.75
N SER A 178 23.07 -17.58 1.07
CA SER A 178 23.62 -17.33 -0.27
C SER A 178 24.54 -16.13 -0.25
N MET A 179 25.61 -16.19 -1.02
CA MET A 179 26.56 -15.08 -1.20
C MET A 179 26.54 -14.67 -2.66
N ASP A 180 26.31 -13.38 -2.91
CA ASP A 180 26.26 -12.81 -4.24
C ASP A 180 27.22 -11.62 -4.34
N SER A 181 28.11 -11.65 -5.33
CA SER A 181 29.02 -10.53 -5.59
C SER A 181 28.30 -9.38 -6.28
N LYS A 182 28.81 -8.17 -6.10
CA LYS A 182 28.39 -6.95 -6.82
C LYS A 182 28.35 -7.15 -8.33
N LYS A 183 29.34 -7.85 -8.89
CA LYS A 183 29.41 -8.19 -10.32
C LYS A 183 28.21 -9.04 -10.74
N ASN A 184 27.85 -10.05 -9.96
CA ASN A 184 26.68 -10.89 -10.22
C ASN A 184 25.38 -10.07 -10.15
N ILE A 185 25.21 -9.28 -9.09
CA ILE A 185 24.01 -8.43 -8.91
C ILE A 185 23.85 -7.44 -10.08
N LEU A 186 24.92 -6.75 -10.48
CA LEU A 186 24.89 -5.83 -11.63
C LEU A 186 24.66 -6.54 -12.96
N GLY A 187 25.13 -7.78 -13.11
CA GLY A 187 24.82 -8.65 -14.25
C GLY A 187 23.33 -8.97 -14.33
N LEU A 188 22.76 -9.49 -13.24
CA LEU A 188 21.32 -9.78 -13.14
C LEU A 188 20.46 -8.54 -13.42
N LEU A 189 20.85 -7.37 -12.89
CA LEU A 189 20.15 -6.11 -13.16
C LEU A 189 20.27 -5.68 -14.62
N ARG A 190 21.45 -5.86 -15.24
CA ARG A 190 21.67 -5.56 -16.66
C ARG A 190 20.76 -6.41 -17.53
N ASP A 191 20.77 -7.72 -17.33
CA ASP A 191 19.98 -8.68 -18.10
C ASP A 191 18.48 -8.44 -17.85
N HIS A 192 18.12 -8.05 -16.62
CA HIS A 192 16.76 -7.69 -16.30
C HIS A 192 16.27 -6.39 -16.95
N ILE A 193 17.16 -5.44 -17.24
CA ILE A 193 16.76 -4.16 -17.82
C ILE A 193 16.77 -4.23 -19.34
N PHE A 194 17.80 -4.84 -19.93
CA PHE A 194 18.02 -4.81 -21.37
C PHE A 194 17.61 -6.10 -22.10
N GLY A 195 17.53 -7.23 -21.39
CA GLY A 195 17.31 -8.56 -21.97
C GLY A 195 15.91 -9.11 -21.79
N GLN A 196 14.89 -8.26 -21.59
CA GLN A 196 13.54 -8.74 -21.28
C GLN A 196 12.75 -9.10 -22.53
N ILE A 197 12.61 -10.40 -22.75
CA ILE A 197 11.79 -10.97 -23.82
C ILE A 197 10.43 -11.36 -23.26
N ALA A 198 9.37 -10.76 -23.80
CA ALA A 198 7.99 -11.11 -23.52
C ALA A 198 7.46 -12.04 -24.61
N VAL A 199 7.10 -13.26 -24.23
CA VAL A 199 6.41 -14.21 -25.12
C VAL A 199 4.94 -13.83 -25.21
N VAL A 200 4.40 -13.69 -26.41
CA VAL A 200 2.98 -13.47 -26.69
C VAL A 200 2.46 -14.70 -27.41
N ASN A 201 1.77 -15.55 -26.66
CA ASN A 201 1.24 -16.80 -27.19
C ASN A 201 0.16 -16.49 -28.23
N GLY A 202 0.40 -16.91 -29.47
CA GLY A 202 -0.54 -16.85 -30.58
C GLY A 202 -1.32 -18.15 -30.72
N GLY A 203 -2.37 -18.15 -31.54
CA GLY A 203 -3.11 -19.38 -31.87
C GLY A 203 -2.37 -20.31 -32.83
N PHE A 204 -1.34 -19.79 -33.52
CA PHE A 204 -0.54 -20.53 -34.49
C PHE A 204 0.93 -20.57 -34.06
N ASP A 205 1.55 -19.42 -33.81
CA ASP A 205 2.94 -19.32 -33.34
C ASP A 205 3.12 -18.33 -32.18
N ASP A 206 4.12 -18.60 -31.34
CA ASP A 206 4.56 -17.71 -30.28
C ASP A 206 5.36 -16.53 -30.83
N ARG A 207 4.99 -15.31 -30.44
CA ARG A 207 5.74 -14.10 -30.80
C ARG A 207 6.62 -13.64 -29.64
N TYR A 208 7.90 -13.44 -29.92
CA TYR A 208 8.90 -12.97 -28.94
C TYR A 208 9.13 -11.47 -29.10
N LEU A 209 8.77 -10.68 -28.09
CA LEU A 209 8.89 -9.23 -28.11
C LEU A 209 9.96 -8.77 -27.11
N LEU A 210 10.95 -8.01 -27.58
CA LEU A 210 11.95 -7.39 -26.70
C LEU A 210 11.45 -6.05 -26.16
N GLN A 211 11.45 -5.87 -24.84
CA GLN A 211 11.12 -4.59 -24.21
C GLN A 211 12.28 -3.59 -24.32
N LYS A 212 12.17 -2.61 -25.23
CA LYS A 212 13.19 -1.58 -25.46
C LYS A 212 13.05 -0.34 -24.57
N ASP A 213 11.82 -0.04 -24.13
CA ASP A 213 11.50 1.13 -23.33
C ASP A 213 10.84 0.72 -22.01
N GLY A 214 11.22 1.40 -20.94
CA GLY A 214 10.72 1.11 -19.61
C GLY A 214 11.25 -0.19 -19.00
N ILE A 215 10.56 -0.64 -17.96
CA ILE A 215 10.84 -1.89 -17.24
C ILE A 215 9.60 -2.79 -17.16
N PRO A 216 9.75 -4.12 -17.03
CA PRO A 216 8.62 -5.04 -17.13
C PRO A 216 7.70 -4.96 -15.91
N GLN A 217 6.41 -4.75 -16.14
CA GLN A 217 5.40 -4.89 -15.09
C GLN A 217 5.25 -6.38 -14.73
N GLY A 218 5.28 -6.71 -13.44
CA GLY A 218 5.23 -8.09 -12.93
C GLY A 218 6.56 -8.64 -12.40
N SER A 219 7.66 -7.87 -12.56
CA SER A 219 8.94 -8.18 -11.91
C SER A 219 8.89 -7.82 -10.43
N ILE A 220 9.56 -8.62 -9.60
CA ILE A 220 9.78 -8.31 -8.18
C ILE A 220 10.64 -7.05 -7.97
N LEU A 221 11.39 -6.61 -8.98
CA LEU A 221 12.28 -5.44 -8.91
C LEU A 221 11.58 -4.14 -9.30
N SER A 222 10.51 -4.20 -10.10
CA SER A 222 10.02 -3.01 -10.81
C SER A 222 9.67 -1.84 -9.91
N SER A 223 8.98 -2.07 -8.79
CA SER A 223 8.61 -1.00 -7.87
C SER A 223 9.83 -0.32 -7.22
N MET A 224 10.87 -1.09 -6.88
CA MET A 224 12.12 -0.53 -6.34
C MET A 224 12.91 0.23 -7.39
N LEU A 225 13.05 -0.34 -8.60
CA LEU A 225 13.71 0.33 -9.73
C LEU A 225 13.01 1.65 -10.08
N CYS A 226 11.68 1.64 -10.08
CA CYS A 226 10.86 2.82 -10.27
C CYS A 226 11.12 3.87 -9.17
N ASN A 227 11.13 3.47 -7.89
CA ASN A 227 11.41 4.38 -6.78
C ASN A 227 12.82 4.97 -6.83
N ILE A 228 13.84 4.17 -7.17
CA ILE A 228 15.23 4.63 -7.36
C ILE A 228 15.30 5.67 -8.50
N TYR A 229 14.69 5.36 -9.64
CA TYR A 229 14.69 6.22 -10.82
C TYR A 229 14.01 7.57 -10.55
N PHE A 230 12.81 7.56 -10.00
CA PHE A 230 12.08 8.80 -9.71
C PHE A 230 12.67 9.55 -8.51
N GLY A 231 13.29 8.86 -7.54
CA GLY A 231 14.03 9.51 -6.45
C GLY A 231 15.22 10.33 -6.96
N ASP A 232 15.92 9.88 -8.01
CA ASP A 232 16.96 10.64 -8.68
C ASP A 232 16.40 11.84 -9.46
N ILE A 233 15.28 11.65 -10.17
CA ILE A 233 14.60 12.74 -10.90
C ILE A 233 14.06 13.81 -9.96
N GLU A 234 13.52 13.43 -8.80
CA GLU A 234 13.07 14.36 -7.77
C GLU A 234 14.19 15.28 -7.31
N LYS A 235 15.40 14.76 -7.10
CA LYS A 235 16.55 15.58 -6.71
C LYS A 235 16.83 16.66 -7.74
N LEU A 236 16.73 16.33 -9.03
CA LEU A 236 16.92 17.28 -10.13
C LEU A 236 15.78 18.29 -10.26
N LEU A 237 14.52 17.84 -10.14
CA LEU A 237 13.35 18.69 -10.37
C LEU A 237 13.00 19.57 -9.17
N LEU A 238 13.10 19.01 -7.97
CA LEU A 238 12.51 19.56 -6.76
C LEU A 238 13.55 20.18 -5.81
N GLY A 239 14.85 20.02 -6.09
CA GLY A 239 15.91 20.65 -5.29
C GLY A 239 15.70 22.16 -5.11
N SER A 240 15.30 22.86 -6.18
CA SER A 240 15.01 24.30 -6.14
C SER A 240 13.68 24.68 -5.48
N VAL A 241 12.75 23.73 -5.32
CA VAL A 241 11.41 24.00 -4.75
C VAL A 241 11.48 24.13 -3.23
N PHE A 242 12.39 23.37 -2.59
CA PHE A 242 12.43 23.24 -1.14
C PHE A 242 13.57 24.00 -0.46
N GLY A 243 14.55 24.53 -1.21
CA GLY A 243 15.59 25.42 -0.70
C GLY A 243 16.31 24.92 0.56
N LEU A 244 16.57 25.82 1.51
CA LEU A 244 17.21 25.54 2.83
C LEU A 244 16.24 24.92 3.88
N SER A 245 15.15 24.28 3.45
CA SER A 245 14.20 23.69 4.41
C SER A 245 14.85 22.57 5.21
N ARG A 246 14.56 22.50 6.52
CA ARG A 246 14.97 21.36 7.34
C ARG A 246 14.16 20.14 6.89
N VAL A 247 14.85 19.18 6.27
CA VAL A 247 14.30 17.89 5.89
C VAL A 247 14.31 16.98 7.12
N ILE A 248 13.17 16.83 7.76
CA ILE A 248 12.96 15.79 8.78
C ILE A 248 12.52 14.54 8.02
N ARG A 249 13.42 13.56 7.96
CA ARG A 249 13.07 12.21 7.51
C ARG A 249 12.34 11.53 8.66
N GLY A 250 11.20 10.90 8.38
CA GLY A 250 10.45 10.17 9.40
C GLY A 250 11.40 9.27 10.20
N SER A 251 11.42 9.41 11.53
CA SER A 251 12.43 8.84 12.43
C SER A 251 12.40 7.31 12.58
N THR A 252 12.01 6.58 11.53
CA THR A 252 12.06 5.13 11.47
C THR A 252 13.18 4.69 10.53
N PRO A 253 13.92 3.60 10.84
CA PRO A 253 14.95 3.04 9.95
C PRO A 253 14.47 2.72 8.53
N ASP A 254 13.15 2.58 8.32
CA ASP A 254 12.56 1.96 7.14
C ASP A 254 11.84 2.94 6.17
N CYS A 255 11.89 4.27 6.37
CA CYS A 255 11.04 5.19 5.58
C CYS A 255 11.73 6.53 5.22
N ASP A 256 11.90 6.83 3.94
CA ASP A 256 12.14 8.20 3.46
C ASP A 256 10.85 8.87 3.06
N VAL A 257 10.30 9.61 4.01
CA VAL A 257 9.32 10.62 3.70
C VAL A 257 9.87 11.96 4.14
N LEU A 258 9.69 12.96 3.28
CA LEU A 258 10.22 14.30 3.48
C LEU A 258 9.18 15.15 4.20
N LEU A 259 9.38 15.35 5.50
CA LEU A 259 8.74 16.44 6.23
C LEU A 259 9.67 17.65 6.12
N LEU A 260 9.21 18.68 5.42
CA LEU A 260 9.95 19.91 5.17
C LEU A 260 9.44 20.99 6.11
N THR A 261 10.31 21.46 7.00
CA THR A 261 9.98 22.53 7.94
C THR A 261 10.90 23.72 7.72
N ASN A 262 10.31 24.90 7.67
CA ASN A 262 11.02 26.16 7.84
C ASN A 262 10.24 27.02 8.85
N LYS A 263 10.77 28.19 9.22
CA LYS A 263 10.20 29.03 10.30
C LYS A 263 8.70 29.29 10.13
N SER A 264 8.21 29.49 8.89
CA SER A 264 6.82 29.87 8.62
C SER A 264 5.93 28.75 8.06
N SER A 265 6.48 27.69 7.45
CA SER A 265 5.68 26.68 6.74
C SER A 265 6.05 25.24 7.07
N ILE A 266 5.09 24.34 6.87
CA ILE A 266 5.24 22.89 7.00
C ILE A 266 4.78 22.25 5.71
N SER A 267 5.55 21.31 5.17
CA SER A 267 5.17 20.54 3.98
C SER A 267 5.52 19.07 4.13
N LEU A 268 4.68 18.21 3.57
CA LEU A 268 4.85 16.76 3.49
C LEU A 268 4.86 16.35 2.02
N LEU A 269 5.92 15.65 1.60
CA LEU A 269 6.01 15.06 0.26
C LEU A 269 6.20 13.55 0.36
N ILE A 270 5.31 12.81 -0.31
CA ILE A 270 5.29 11.35 -0.36
C ILE A 270 5.01 10.90 -1.80
N ARG A 271 5.62 9.79 -2.21
CA ARG A 271 5.27 9.10 -3.46
C ARG A 271 5.15 7.60 -3.25
N ILE A 272 4.07 7.00 -3.76
CA ILE A 272 3.97 5.54 -3.91
C ILE A 272 4.10 5.26 -5.40
N VAL A 273 5.28 4.77 -5.83
CA VAL A 273 5.59 4.49 -7.24
C VAL A 273 5.38 5.74 -8.12
N ASP A 274 4.21 5.92 -8.71
CA ASP A 274 3.80 6.99 -9.62
C ASP A 274 2.85 8.02 -9.03
N ASP A 275 2.27 7.73 -7.86
CA ASP A 275 1.31 8.58 -7.18
C ASP A 275 1.99 9.49 -6.14
N PHE A 276 2.18 10.76 -6.48
CA PHE A 276 2.63 11.79 -5.53
C PHE A 276 1.49 12.35 -4.68
N LEU A 277 1.83 12.68 -3.43
CA LEU A 277 1.05 13.53 -2.54
C LEU A 277 1.97 14.60 -1.93
N MET A 278 1.61 15.86 -2.16
CA MET A 278 2.18 17.04 -1.51
C MET A 278 1.11 17.70 -0.66
N VAL A 279 1.41 17.94 0.61
CA VAL A 279 0.58 18.72 1.53
C VAL A 279 1.42 19.84 2.09
N SER A 280 1.04 21.10 1.90
CA SER A 280 1.81 22.25 2.41
C SER A 280 0.91 23.27 3.07
N SER A 281 1.41 23.95 4.11
CA SER A 281 0.78 25.15 4.64
C SER A 281 1.09 26.42 3.82
N ASN A 282 1.91 26.29 2.77
CA ASN A 282 2.28 27.39 1.88
C ASN A 282 1.85 27.08 0.43
N LYS A 283 0.93 27.89 -0.10
CA LYS A 283 0.40 27.75 -1.46
C LYS A 283 1.49 27.79 -2.53
N MET A 284 2.53 28.60 -2.33
CA MET A 284 3.61 28.78 -3.30
C MET A 284 4.44 27.51 -3.46
N ILE A 285 4.68 26.76 -2.37
CA ILE A 285 5.40 25.48 -2.42
C ILE A 285 4.60 24.47 -3.25
N SER A 286 3.31 24.34 -2.96
CA SER A 286 2.42 23.40 -3.67
C SER A 286 2.28 23.76 -5.16
N THR A 287 2.19 25.05 -5.47
CA THR A 287 2.10 25.55 -6.86
C THR A 287 3.42 25.35 -7.61
N SER A 288 4.56 25.67 -6.99
CA SER A 288 5.89 25.47 -7.58
C SER A 288 6.19 23.99 -7.83
N PHE A 289 5.82 23.11 -6.89
CA PHE A 289 5.89 21.66 -7.05
C PHE A 289 5.12 21.19 -8.29
N LEU A 290 3.86 21.60 -8.42
CA LEU A 290 3.03 21.22 -9.56
C LEU A 290 3.60 21.73 -10.89
N GLN A 291 4.03 23.00 -10.94
CA GLN A 291 4.61 23.61 -12.13
C GLN A 291 5.91 22.91 -12.56
N LYS A 292 6.79 22.56 -11.62
CA LYS A 292 8.05 21.85 -11.91
C LYS A 292 7.78 20.46 -12.46
N LEU A 293 6.85 19.71 -11.88
CA LEU A 293 6.45 18.39 -12.41
C LEU A 293 5.76 18.48 -13.78
N GLN A 294 4.95 19.52 -14.01
CA GLN A 294 4.31 19.77 -15.31
C GLN A 294 5.31 20.11 -16.42
N ARG A 295 6.30 20.96 -16.12
CA ARG A 295 7.39 21.30 -17.04
C ARG A 295 8.24 20.06 -17.34
N GLY A 296 8.45 19.21 -16.32
CA GLY A 296 9.23 17.99 -16.42
C GLY A 296 10.69 18.27 -16.81
N ILE A 297 11.39 17.22 -17.25
CA ILE A 297 12.71 17.31 -17.85
C ILE A 297 12.59 16.78 -19.28
N PRO A 298 12.58 17.64 -20.32
CA PRO A 298 12.35 17.22 -21.71
C PRO A 298 13.26 16.06 -22.16
N ARG A 299 14.53 16.06 -21.74
CA ARG A 299 15.52 15.02 -22.07
C ARG A 299 15.25 13.65 -21.43
N ILE A 300 14.45 13.59 -20.36
CA ILE A 300 14.17 12.34 -19.62
C ILE A 300 12.81 11.74 -20.04
N GLY A 301 11.90 12.56 -20.60
CA GLY A 301 10.64 12.08 -21.16
C GLY A 301 9.55 11.75 -20.12
N VAL A 302 9.78 12.03 -18.84
CA VAL A 302 8.78 11.87 -17.78
C VAL A 302 7.67 12.90 -17.96
N LYS A 303 6.44 12.42 -18.08
CA LYS A 303 5.24 13.22 -18.24
C LYS A 303 4.25 12.92 -17.12
N ILE A 304 3.60 13.95 -16.61
CA ILE A 304 2.50 13.76 -15.66
C ILE A 304 1.19 13.52 -16.41
N ASN A 305 0.27 12.85 -15.75
CA ASN A 305 -1.10 12.73 -16.18
C ASN A 305 -1.91 13.92 -15.65
N ARG A 306 -2.14 14.90 -16.52
CA ARG A 306 -2.83 16.15 -16.17
C ARG A 306 -4.26 15.90 -15.69
N GLU A 307 -4.98 14.95 -16.31
CA GLU A 307 -6.37 14.60 -15.97
C GLU A 307 -6.50 13.94 -14.59
N LYS A 308 -5.48 13.21 -14.15
CA LYS A 308 -5.46 12.57 -12.84
C LYS A 308 -4.84 13.41 -11.74
N SER A 309 -4.11 14.46 -12.09
CA SER A 309 -3.55 15.40 -11.14
C SER A 309 -4.67 16.22 -10.48
N ARG A 310 -4.58 16.48 -9.16
CA ARG A 310 -5.64 17.11 -8.37
C ARG A 310 -5.08 18.14 -7.39
N VAL A 311 -5.84 19.21 -7.15
CA VAL A 311 -5.53 20.25 -6.15
C VAL A 311 -6.79 20.67 -5.38
N ASN A 312 -6.64 21.12 -4.13
CA ASN A 312 -7.75 21.66 -3.33
C ASN A 312 -7.86 23.21 -3.34
N TYR A 313 -7.08 23.89 -4.19
CA TYR A 313 -7.03 25.35 -4.28
C TYR A 313 -7.12 25.85 -5.72
N ALA A 314 -7.42 27.13 -5.91
CA ALA A 314 -7.38 27.75 -7.23
C ALA A 314 -5.91 27.87 -7.70
N ALA A 315 -5.55 27.03 -8.67
CA ALA A 315 -4.28 27.07 -9.37
C ALA A 315 -4.55 27.56 -10.81
N ALA A 316 -3.98 28.71 -11.18
CA ALA A 316 -4.00 29.20 -12.54
C ALA A 316 -3.03 28.33 -13.36
N LEU A 317 -3.56 27.33 -14.05
CA LEU A 317 -2.77 26.44 -14.88
C LEU A 317 -3.47 26.29 -16.23
N PRO A 318 -2.77 26.54 -17.35
CA PRO A 318 -3.28 26.21 -18.68
C PRO A 318 -3.46 24.70 -18.76
N THR A 319 -4.69 24.24 -18.91
CA THR A 319 -4.96 22.89 -19.43
C THR A 319 -5.05 22.98 -20.94
N ASP A 320 -4.74 21.89 -21.64
CA ASP A 320 -4.85 21.82 -23.11
C ASP A 320 -6.31 21.98 -23.60
N SER A 321 -7.27 22.03 -22.67
CA SER A 321 -8.72 22.13 -22.89
C SER A 321 -9.34 23.41 -22.31
N GLY A 322 -8.56 24.44 -21.93
CA GLY A 322 -9.06 25.74 -21.46
C GLY A 322 -9.73 25.76 -20.07
N ASN A 323 -9.95 24.59 -19.43
CA ASN A 323 -10.58 24.48 -18.13
C ASN A 323 -9.54 24.41 -17.00
N ALA A 324 -9.58 25.35 -16.05
CA ALA A 324 -8.75 25.31 -14.85
C ALA A 324 -8.89 23.96 -14.13
N GLN A 325 -7.76 23.41 -13.65
CA GLN A 325 -7.72 22.13 -12.96
C GLN A 325 -8.74 22.11 -11.80
N THR A 326 -9.60 21.08 -11.76
CA THR A 326 -10.78 21.01 -10.91
C THR A 326 -10.43 21.25 -9.44
N ARG A 327 -10.80 22.44 -8.92
CA ARG A 327 -10.84 22.72 -7.49
C ARG A 327 -11.79 21.74 -6.83
N THR A 328 -11.28 20.79 -6.06
CA THR A 328 -12.15 19.92 -5.26
C THR A 328 -12.80 20.76 -4.16
N ARG A 329 -14.08 21.17 -4.32
CA ARG A 329 -14.86 21.82 -3.25
C ARG A 329 -15.10 20.87 -2.07
N ASN A 330 -14.92 19.57 -2.27
CA ASN A 330 -15.03 18.56 -1.24
C ASN A 330 -13.87 18.72 -0.22
N PRO A 331 -14.15 18.80 1.08
CA PRO A 331 -13.10 18.83 2.11
C PRO A 331 -12.30 17.52 2.19
N ASN A 332 -12.68 16.47 1.48
CA ASN A 332 -11.98 15.18 1.45
C ASN A 332 -11.20 15.02 0.14
N PHE A 333 -9.87 14.94 0.26
CA PHE A 333 -8.93 14.78 -0.84
C PHE A 333 -8.59 13.30 -1.05
N SER A 334 -8.83 12.77 -2.25
CA SER A 334 -8.62 11.35 -2.56
C SER A 334 -7.19 11.07 -3.02
N TRP A 335 -6.52 10.11 -2.36
CA TRP A 335 -5.18 9.63 -2.72
C TRP A 335 -5.01 8.16 -2.32
N CYS A 336 -4.51 7.32 -3.24
CA CYS A 336 -4.19 5.90 -3.00
C CYS A 336 -5.31 5.07 -2.33
N GLY A 337 -6.58 5.35 -2.66
CA GLY A 337 -7.75 4.63 -2.12
C GLY A 337 -8.20 5.08 -0.72
N LEU A 338 -7.62 6.17 -0.22
CA LEU A 338 -7.99 6.85 1.01
C LEU A 338 -8.52 8.25 0.71
N LEU A 339 -9.25 8.81 1.67
CA LEU A 339 -9.67 10.20 1.69
C LEU A 339 -8.98 10.90 2.86
N ILE A 340 -8.42 12.08 2.62
CA ILE A 340 -7.76 12.90 3.63
C ILE A 340 -8.56 14.20 3.77
N ASN A 341 -9.05 14.49 4.97
CA ASN A 341 -9.72 15.76 5.23
C ASN A 341 -8.71 16.90 5.14
N THR A 342 -8.94 17.86 4.25
CA THR A 342 -7.98 18.93 3.95
C THR A 342 -7.86 19.96 5.07
N ARG A 343 -8.72 19.92 6.09
CA ARG A 343 -8.65 20.79 7.27
C ARG A 343 -8.11 20.04 8.47
N THR A 344 -8.62 18.84 8.77
CA THR A 344 -8.26 18.10 9.99
C THR A 344 -7.15 17.09 9.80
N CYS A 345 -6.80 16.74 8.55
CA CYS A 345 -5.92 15.63 8.18
C CYS A 345 -6.42 14.25 8.63
N GLU A 346 -7.66 14.14 9.10
CA GLU A 346 -8.27 12.84 9.36
C GLU A 346 -8.35 12.02 8.08
N VAL A 347 -8.13 10.71 8.19
CA VAL A 347 -8.09 9.79 7.08
C VAL A 347 -9.26 8.82 7.16
N SER A 348 -9.98 8.66 6.05
CA SER A 348 -11.04 7.68 5.90
C SER A 348 -10.86 6.81 4.66
N LEU A 349 -11.66 5.77 4.54
CA LEU A 349 -11.73 4.96 3.34
C LEU A 349 -12.39 5.76 2.20
N ASP A 350 -11.99 5.52 0.96
CA ASP A 350 -12.68 6.06 -0.21
C ASP A 350 -13.83 5.12 -0.61
N PRO A 351 -15.10 5.48 -0.33
CA PRO A 351 -16.24 4.59 -0.59
C PRO A 351 -16.48 4.38 -2.08
N THR A 352 -16.03 5.29 -2.96
CA THR A 352 -16.19 5.17 -4.41
C THR A 352 -15.48 3.93 -4.97
N ARG A 353 -14.51 3.37 -4.24
CA ARG A 353 -13.80 2.14 -4.60
C ARG A 353 -14.63 0.87 -4.40
N PHE A 354 -15.80 1.00 -3.78
CA PHE A 354 -16.69 -0.11 -3.43
C PHE A 354 -18.13 0.10 -3.94
N ALA A 355 -18.36 1.14 -4.74
CA ALA A 355 -19.67 1.47 -5.30
C ALA A 355 -20.16 0.39 -6.28
N GLY A 356 -21.47 0.17 -6.33
CA GLY A 356 -22.10 -0.84 -7.19
C GLY A 356 -21.50 -2.24 -7.00
N THR A 357 -21.12 -2.89 -8.10
CA THR A 357 -20.54 -4.25 -8.11
C THR A 357 -19.06 -4.29 -7.71
N LEU A 358 -18.36 -3.16 -7.63
CA LEU A 358 -16.92 -3.12 -7.37
C LEU A 358 -16.54 -3.75 -6.02
N ALA A 359 -17.43 -3.66 -5.02
CA ALA A 359 -17.24 -4.35 -3.75
C ALA A 359 -17.24 -5.88 -3.92
N THR A 360 -18.07 -6.41 -4.82
CA THR A 360 -18.32 -7.85 -4.97
C THR A 360 -17.48 -8.51 -6.05
N ASP A 361 -16.98 -7.76 -7.04
CA ASP A 361 -16.14 -8.28 -8.14
C ASP A 361 -14.85 -8.99 -7.67
N THR A 362 -14.44 -8.72 -6.43
CA THR A 362 -13.27 -9.34 -5.79
C THR A 362 -13.59 -10.58 -4.95
N VAL A 363 -14.86 -11.00 -4.89
CA VAL A 363 -15.31 -12.14 -4.09
C VAL A 363 -15.21 -13.42 -4.91
N VAL A 364 -14.37 -14.35 -4.45
CA VAL A 364 -14.26 -15.69 -5.05
C VAL A 364 -15.16 -16.66 -4.29
N ILE A 365 -16.06 -17.31 -5.02
CA ILE A 365 -16.97 -18.34 -4.51
C ILE A 365 -16.34 -19.71 -4.71
N HIS A 366 -16.15 -20.46 -3.63
CA HIS A 366 -15.62 -21.83 -3.69
C HIS A 366 -16.77 -22.82 -3.52
N ARG A 367 -17.08 -23.60 -4.56
CA ARG A 367 -18.10 -24.65 -4.55
C ARG A 367 -17.44 -26.01 -4.38
N THR A 368 -17.20 -26.40 -3.14
CA THR A 368 -16.38 -27.57 -2.79
C THR A 368 -17.01 -28.41 -1.67
N GLY A 369 -18.26 -28.13 -1.29
CA GLY A 369 -18.95 -28.79 -0.16
C GLY A 369 -18.48 -28.30 1.22
N SER A 370 -17.66 -27.25 1.27
CA SER A 370 -17.12 -26.65 2.50
C SER A 370 -17.36 -25.13 2.56
N GLU A 371 -18.45 -24.68 1.94
CA GLU A 371 -18.78 -23.27 1.69
C GLU A 371 -18.78 -22.44 2.98
N GLY A 372 -19.30 -22.99 4.08
CA GLY A 372 -19.34 -22.32 5.40
C GLY A 372 -17.95 -22.11 6.02
N LEU A 373 -17.08 -23.13 5.96
CA LEU A 373 -15.69 -23.03 6.43
C LEU A 373 -14.89 -22.03 5.58
N ASN A 374 -15.13 -22.03 4.26
CA ASN A 374 -14.53 -21.06 3.35
C ASN A 374 -15.04 -19.65 3.63
N LEU A 375 -16.34 -19.47 3.88
CA LEU A 375 -16.91 -18.18 4.26
C LEU A 375 -16.25 -17.63 5.54
N LYS A 376 -16.08 -18.46 6.57
CA LYS A 376 -15.40 -18.06 7.83
C LYS A 376 -13.99 -17.51 7.57
N LYS A 377 -13.24 -18.14 6.65
CA LYS A 377 -11.91 -17.66 6.24
C LYS A 377 -12.02 -16.36 5.41
N LYS A 378 -12.92 -16.33 4.43
CA LYS A 378 -13.12 -15.19 3.51
C LYS A 378 -13.55 -13.93 4.25
N MET A 379 -14.43 -14.00 5.24
CA MET A 379 -14.82 -12.83 6.05
C MET A 379 -13.59 -12.15 6.68
N LYS A 380 -12.63 -12.93 7.20
CA LYS A 380 -11.37 -12.40 7.74
C LYS A 380 -10.49 -11.79 6.64
N ASP A 381 -10.49 -12.38 5.45
CA ASP A 381 -9.77 -11.85 4.28
C ASP A 381 -10.40 -10.55 3.76
N PHE A 382 -11.73 -10.39 3.87
CA PHE A 382 -12.44 -9.19 3.43
C PHE A 382 -12.05 -7.96 4.24
N VAL A 383 -11.87 -8.10 5.56
CA VAL A 383 -11.50 -6.98 6.46
C VAL A 383 -10.00 -6.72 6.51
N ARG A 384 -9.15 -7.76 6.31
CA ARG A 384 -7.70 -7.68 6.52
C ARG A 384 -7.00 -6.51 5.81
N PRO A 385 -7.26 -6.19 4.53
CA PRO A 385 -6.57 -5.08 3.86
C PRO A 385 -6.78 -3.73 4.55
N ARG A 386 -8.01 -3.46 5.03
CA ARG A 386 -8.38 -2.18 5.67
C ARG A 386 -7.91 -2.17 7.12
N CYS A 387 -8.21 -3.22 7.86
CA CYS A 387 -7.81 -3.38 9.26
C CYS A 387 -6.28 -3.48 9.47
N SER A 388 -5.51 -3.67 8.39
CA SER A 388 -4.04 -3.60 8.45
C SER A 388 -3.48 -2.18 8.22
N GLN A 389 -4.30 -1.22 7.78
CA GLN A 389 -3.87 0.14 7.47
C GLN A 389 -3.86 0.99 8.75
N LYS A 390 -2.67 1.36 9.22
CA LYS A 390 -2.53 2.15 10.45
C LYS A 390 -3.16 3.54 10.34
N LEU A 391 -3.09 4.16 9.16
CA LEU A 391 -3.66 5.48 8.86
C LEU A 391 -5.17 5.58 9.16
N LEU A 392 -5.93 4.48 9.14
CA LEU A 392 -7.37 4.49 9.42
C LEU A 392 -7.72 4.39 10.91
N PHE A 393 -6.83 3.85 11.74
CA PHE A 393 -7.18 3.42 13.11
C PHE A 393 -6.31 4.01 14.21
N SER A 394 -5.27 4.76 13.85
CA SER A 394 -4.39 5.40 14.83
C SER A 394 -5.00 6.68 15.39
N SER A 395 -4.97 6.83 16.71
CA SER A 395 -5.35 8.07 17.41
C SER A 395 -4.38 9.24 17.14
N CYS A 396 -3.20 8.95 16.59
CA CYS A 396 -2.26 9.98 16.12
C CYS A 396 -2.87 10.79 14.98
N VAL A 397 -3.62 10.14 14.09
CA VAL A 397 -4.16 10.77 12.87
C VAL A 397 -5.64 11.09 13.01
N ASN A 398 -6.42 10.20 13.65
CA ASN A 398 -7.87 10.26 13.65
C ASN A 398 -8.43 10.45 15.06
N SER A 399 -9.54 11.19 15.16
CA SER A 399 -10.37 11.18 16.36
C SER A 399 -10.97 9.80 16.62
N LEU A 400 -11.41 9.55 17.86
CA LEU A 400 -12.12 8.32 18.22
C LEU A 400 -13.39 8.13 17.36
N GLU A 401 -14.10 9.22 17.04
CA GLU A 401 -15.27 9.18 16.17
C GLU A 401 -14.91 8.69 14.77
N ARG A 402 -13.85 9.25 14.16
CA ARG A 402 -13.37 8.80 12.86
C ARG A 402 -12.89 7.34 12.86
N ILE A 403 -12.23 6.90 13.93
CA ILE A 403 -11.82 5.50 14.10
C ILE A 403 -13.04 4.57 14.13
N ARG A 404 -14.11 4.96 14.84
CA ARG A 404 -15.38 4.21 14.89
C ARG A 404 -16.05 4.14 13.52
N LEU A 405 -16.06 5.25 12.78
CA LEU A 405 -16.57 5.30 11.41
C LEU A 405 -15.77 4.41 10.46
N ASN A 406 -14.44 4.50 10.45
CA ASN A 406 -13.59 3.65 9.62
C ASN A 406 -13.80 2.15 9.93
N PHE A 407 -14.03 1.80 11.20
CA PHE A 407 -14.34 0.42 11.60
C PHE A 407 -15.72 -0.01 11.06
N TYR A 408 -16.74 0.84 11.21
CA TYR A 408 -18.06 0.61 10.65
C TYR A 408 -18.03 0.39 9.13
N GLU A 409 -17.36 1.27 8.39
CA GLU A 409 -17.23 1.21 6.93
C GLU A 409 -16.55 -0.07 6.46
N ALA A 410 -15.48 -0.50 7.15
CA ALA A 410 -14.81 -1.77 6.86
C ALA A 410 -15.76 -2.96 7.03
N PHE A 411 -16.65 -2.91 8.02
CA PHE A 411 -17.63 -3.97 8.27
C PHE A 411 -18.87 -3.90 7.38
N ILE A 412 -19.27 -2.72 6.88
CA ILE A 412 -20.27 -2.62 5.82
C ILE A 412 -19.78 -3.34 4.56
N ILE A 413 -18.52 -3.13 4.16
CA ILE A 413 -17.98 -3.83 2.99
C ILE A 413 -17.86 -5.34 3.23
N CYS A 414 -17.46 -5.75 4.45
CA CYS A 414 -17.43 -7.15 4.83
C CYS A 414 -18.83 -7.79 4.75
N ALA A 415 -19.85 -7.11 5.27
CA ALA A 415 -21.23 -7.57 5.23
C ALA A 415 -21.77 -7.67 3.80
N ARG A 416 -21.49 -6.68 2.93
CA ARG A 416 -21.88 -6.74 1.49
C ARG A 416 -21.25 -7.93 0.77
N LYS A 417 -19.94 -8.13 0.97
CA LYS A 417 -19.22 -9.28 0.41
C LYS A 417 -19.77 -10.60 0.94
N THR A 418 -20.16 -10.63 2.21
CA THR A 418 -20.84 -11.78 2.82
C THR A 418 -22.19 -12.03 2.16
N CYS A 419 -23.05 -11.01 2.03
CA CYS A 419 -24.34 -11.14 1.35
C CYS A 419 -24.16 -11.71 -0.06
N HIS A 420 -23.23 -11.15 -0.84
CA HIS A 420 -22.91 -11.64 -2.17
C HIS A 420 -22.46 -13.11 -2.16
N TYR A 421 -21.59 -13.50 -1.22
CA TYR A 421 -21.16 -14.89 -1.09
C TYR A 421 -22.33 -15.83 -0.80
N LEU A 422 -23.15 -15.49 0.20
CA LEU A 422 -24.31 -16.26 0.64
C LEU A 422 -25.37 -16.40 -0.47
N ARG A 423 -25.63 -15.33 -1.24
CA ARG A 423 -26.56 -15.38 -2.38
C ARG A 423 -26.10 -16.38 -3.46
N ASN A 424 -24.79 -16.57 -3.63
CA ASN A 424 -24.21 -17.43 -4.68
C ASN A 424 -23.94 -18.88 -4.23
N THR A 425 -23.92 -19.15 -2.92
CA THR A 425 -23.83 -20.51 -2.36
C THR A 425 -25.17 -21.09 -1.94
N GLY A 426 -26.19 -20.24 -1.73
CA GLY A 426 -27.42 -20.63 -1.05
C GLY A 426 -27.21 -20.69 0.46
N VAL A 427 -28.27 -20.36 1.23
CA VAL A 427 -28.24 -20.39 2.69
C VAL A 427 -29.54 -20.96 3.22
N SER A 428 -29.44 -22.06 3.96
CA SER A 428 -30.53 -22.54 4.81
C SER A 428 -30.57 -21.80 6.13
N ARG A 429 -31.78 -21.59 6.67
CA ARG A 429 -32.01 -21.01 8.01
C ARG A 429 -31.25 -21.75 9.11
N ALA A 430 -31.03 -23.06 8.94
CA ALA A 430 -30.28 -23.90 9.87
C ALA A 430 -28.86 -23.37 10.15
N TYR A 431 -28.24 -22.66 9.19
CA TYR A 431 -26.87 -22.15 9.31
C TYR A 431 -26.78 -20.70 9.80
N HIS A 432 -27.91 -20.04 10.09
CA HIS A 432 -27.90 -18.64 10.51
C HIS A 432 -27.08 -18.40 11.79
N ALA A 433 -27.19 -19.30 12.77
CA ALA A 433 -26.39 -19.23 14.00
C ALA A 433 -24.89 -19.35 13.73
N TYR A 434 -24.50 -20.28 12.84
CA TYR A 434 -23.12 -20.46 12.43
C TYR A 434 -22.55 -19.21 11.73
N ILE A 435 -23.31 -18.62 10.79
CA ILE A 435 -22.89 -17.42 10.07
C ILE A 435 -22.76 -16.22 11.02
N PHE A 436 -23.69 -16.07 11.96
CA PHE A 436 -23.62 -15.04 13.00
C PHE A 436 -22.35 -15.17 13.86
N ASN A 437 -22.01 -16.40 14.27
CA ASN A 437 -20.78 -16.67 15.03
C ASN A 437 -19.54 -16.38 14.19
N CYS A 438 -19.53 -16.72 12.90
CA CYS A 438 -18.42 -16.39 11.98
C CYS A 438 -18.21 -14.87 11.84
N ALA A 439 -19.30 -14.10 11.78
CA ALA A 439 -19.25 -12.65 11.74
C ALA A 439 -18.69 -12.07 13.06
N CYS A 440 -19.16 -12.56 14.22
CA CYS A 440 -18.64 -12.18 15.53
C CYS A 440 -17.14 -12.49 15.68
N ASP A 441 -16.71 -13.70 15.26
CA ASP A 441 -15.31 -14.10 15.21
C ASP A 441 -14.47 -13.17 14.33
N THR A 442 -15.04 -12.71 13.21
CA THR A 442 -14.38 -11.78 12.29
C THR A 442 -14.22 -10.39 12.91
N ILE A 443 -15.20 -9.93 13.69
CA ILE A 443 -15.11 -8.67 14.44
C ILE A 443 -13.99 -8.72 15.48
N VAL A 444 -13.93 -9.80 16.26
CA VAL A 444 -12.84 -10.01 17.23
C VAL A 444 -11.49 -10.09 16.53
N PHE A 445 -11.40 -10.83 15.42
CA PHE A 445 -10.19 -10.92 14.60
C PHE A 445 -9.73 -9.55 14.10
N ALA A 446 -10.64 -8.72 13.58
CA ALA A 446 -10.30 -7.38 13.10
C ALA A 446 -9.77 -6.48 14.22
N HIS A 447 -10.43 -6.50 15.38
CA HIS A 447 -9.97 -5.75 16.57
C HIS A 447 -8.56 -6.15 16.99
N HIS A 448 -8.29 -7.46 17.09
CA HIS A 448 -6.96 -7.98 17.44
C HIS A 448 -5.91 -7.64 16.37
N LEU A 449 -6.26 -7.73 15.08
CA LEU A 449 -5.37 -7.38 13.98
C LEU A 449 -4.94 -5.91 14.06
N ILE A 450 -5.90 -4.99 14.22
CA ILE A 450 -5.63 -3.56 14.35
C ILE A 450 -4.77 -3.30 15.58
N THR A 451 -5.15 -3.87 16.73
CA THR A 451 -4.40 -3.74 18.00
C THR A 451 -2.95 -4.21 17.85
N SER A 452 -2.74 -5.38 17.25
CA SER A 452 -1.40 -5.93 17.00
C SER A 452 -0.59 -5.02 16.08
N LYS A 453 -1.19 -4.52 15.00
CA LYS A 453 -0.52 -3.60 14.08
C LYS A 453 -0.09 -2.29 14.74
N MET A 454 -0.86 -1.78 15.71
CA MET A 454 -0.48 -0.59 16.48
C MET A 454 0.63 -0.88 17.50
N LYS A 455 0.59 -2.03 18.18
CA LYS A 455 1.61 -2.40 19.19
C LYS A 455 3.02 -2.61 18.62
N HIS A 456 3.13 -3.10 17.39
CA HIS A 456 4.43 -3.34 16.75
C HIS A 456 5.10 -2.06 16.20
N ASP A 457 4.56 -0.88 16.50
CA ASP A 457 5.22 0.39 16.20
C ASP A 457 6.04 0.87 17.40
N THR A 458 7.32 0.49 17.44
CA THR A 458 8.25 0.90 18.50
C THR A 458 8.66 2.37 18.40
N SER A 459 8.36 3.04 17.29
CA SER A 459 8.82 4.40 17.03
C SER A 459 7.91 5.47 17.64
N ARG A 460 6.60 5.21 17.70
CA ARG A 460 5.61 6.09 18.32
C ARG A 460 4.47 5.27 18.92
N PRO A 461 4.24 5.34 20.25
CA PRO A 461 3.16 4.61 20.90
C PRO A 461 1.81 5.26 20.59
N SER A 462 1.26 4.98 19.40
CA SER A 462 -0.13 5.32 19.08
C SER A 462 -1.07 4.21 19.54
N LYS A 463 -2.18 4.57 20.19
CA LYS A 463 -3.12 3.60 20.75
C LYS A 463 -4.29 3.41 19.80
N PHE A 464 -4.70 2.16 19.62
CA PHE A 464 -6.03 1.87 19.09
C PHE A 464 -7.04 2.09 20.21
N GLN A 465 -7.82 3.17 20.11
CA GLN A 465 -8.73 3.60 21.19
C GLN A 465 -10.08 2.87 21.20
N LEU A 466 -10.40 2.09 20.16
CA LEU A 466 -11.68 1.39 20.09
C LEU A 466 -11.68 0.16 21.00
N THR A 467 -12.61 0.12 21.96
CA THR A 467 -12.76 -1.04 22.85
C THR A 467 -13.32 -2.26 22.10
N ARG A 468 -13.06 -3.47 22.63
CA ARG A 468 -13.62 -4.71 22.05
C ARG A 468 -15.16 -4.71 22.06
N LYS A 469 -15.77 -4.13 23.10
CA LYS A 469 -17.23 -4.01 23.25
C LYS A 469 -17.83 -3.06 22.19
N ASP A 470 -17.18 -1.93 21.95
CA ASP A 470 -17.58 -0.98 20.91
C ASP A 470 -17.41 -1.60 19.53
N ALA A 471 -16.27 -2.24 19.26
CA ALA A 471 -16.02 -2.93 18.00
C ALA A 471 -17.08 -4.01 17.72
N MET A 472 -17.45 -4.81 18.73
CA MET A 472 -18.52 -5.80 18.62
C MET A 472 -19.87 -5.14 18.27
N SER A 473 -20.21 -4.05 18.96
CA SER A 473 -21.48 -3.35 18.74
C SER A 473 -21.56 -2.72 17.34
N ILE A 474 -20.48 -2.04 16.91
CA ILE A 474 -20.37 -1.39 15.61
C ILE A 474 -20.38 -2.43 14.47
N GLY A 475 -19.59 -3.49 14.61
CA GLY A 475 -19.52 -4.56 13.61
C GLY A 475 -20.85 -5.28 13.44
N LYS A 476 -21.54 -5.63 14.54
CA LYS A 476 -22.89 -6.21 14.49
C LYS A 476 -23.87 -5.26 13.83
N TYR A 477 -23.84 -3.97 14.17
CA TYR A 477 -24.71 -2.98 13.55
C TYR A 477 -24.50 -2.87 12.03
N ALA A 478 -23.25 -2.94 11.54
CA ALA A 478 -22.97 -2.96 10.11
C ALA A 478 -23.57 -4.20 9.41
N PHE A 479 -23.46 -5.38 10.01
CA PHE A 479 -24.11 -6.59 9.49
C PHE A 479 -25.63 -6.46 9.52
N PHE A 480 -26.22 -6.02 10.65
CA PHE A 480 -27.66 -5.77 10.77
C PHE A 480 -28.18 -4.86 9.65
N LYS A 481 -27.56 -3.68 9.47
CA LYS A 481 -27.97 -2.71 8.44
C LYS A 481 -27.84 -3.23 7.02
N THR A 482 -26.82 -4.03 6.75
CA THR A 482 -26.58 -4.56 5.40
C THR A 482 -27.49 -5.74 5.08
N LEU A 483 -27.66 -6.68 6.01
CA LEU A 483 -28.46 -7.89 5.79
C LEU A 483 -29.97 -7.60 5.83
N LEU A 484 -30.42 -6.58 6.58
CA LEU A 484 -31.85 -6.21 6.57
C LEU A 484 -32.32 -5.67 5.21
N ARG A 485 -31.42 -5.07 4.43
CA ARG A 485 -31.73 -4.61 3.06
C ARG A 485 -31.85 -5.76 2.06
N GLU A 486 -31.54 -6.99 2.49
CA GLU A 486 -31.55 -8.18 1.66
C GLU A 486 -32.74 -9.07 2.03
N PRO A 487 -33.83 -9.10 1.24
CA PRO A 487 -35.04 -9.84 1.61
C PRO A 487 -34.80 -11.30 1.99
N ARG A 488 -33.91 -11.99 1.25
CA ARG A 488 -33.54 -13.39 1.51
C ARG A 488 -32.69 -13.60 2.77
N LEU A 489 -32.04 -12.55 3.27
CA LEU A 489 -31.13 -12.61 4.43
C LEU A 489 -31.62 -11.77 5.62
N ALA A 490 -32.79 -11.12 5.52
CA ALA A 490 -33.33 -10.22 6.55
C ALA A 490 -33.45 -10.92 7.92
N GLN A 491 -33.94 -12.17 7.95
CA GLN A 491 -34.02 -12.97 9.18
C GLN A 491 -32.66 -13.27 9.81
N LEU A 492 -31.61 -13.43 8.99
CA LEU A 492 -30.23 -13.51 9.49
C LEU A 492 -29.78 -12.14 10.01
N GLY A 493 -30.16 -11.06 9.32
CA GLY A 493 -29.94 -9.68 9.75
C GLY A 493 -30.49 -9.41 11.15
N GLU A 494 -31.72 -9.84 11.47
CA GLU A 494 -32.34 -9.64 12.78
C GLU A 494 -31.55 -10.25 13.94
N ARG A 495 -30.77 -11.32 13.71
CA ARG A 495 -29.86 -11.88 14.72
C ARG A 495 -28.74 -10.93 15.13
N PHE A 496 -28.43 -9.93 14.31
CA PHE A 496 -27.46 -8.88 14.59
C PHE A 496 -28.07 -7.65 15.28
N SER A 497 -29.39 -7.67 15.54
CA SER A 497 -30.04 -6.58 16.27
C SER A 497 -29.35 -6.39 17.64
N CYS A 498 -29.09 -5.13 17.96
CA CYS A 498 -28.57 -4.74 19.27
C CYS A 498 -29.75 -4.11 20.04
N PRO A 499 -29.89 -4.36 21.35
CA PRO A 499 -30.90 -3.69 22.16
C PRO A 499 -30.81 -2.16 21.95
N ARG A 500 -31.94 -1.54 21.60
CA ARG A 500 -32.07 -0.10 21.35
C ARG A 500 -31.47 0.65 22.56
N GLY A 501 -30.37 1.37 22.37
CA GLY A 501 -29.67 2.09 23.43
C GLY A 501 -28.13 2.10 23.35
N ARG A 502 -27.51 1.28 22.48
CA ARG A 502 -26.03 1.21 22.34
C ARG A 502 -25.46 1.66 20.99
N ILE A 503 -26.29 2.11 20.06
CA ILE A 503 -25.83 2.62 18.76
C ILE A 503 -25.69 4.14 18.91
N PRO A 504 -24.46 4.69 18.89
CA PRO A 504 -24.29 6.11 19.10
C PRO A 504 -24.90 6.93 17.94
N ARG A 505 -25.50 8.09 18.25
CA ARG A 505 -26.12 9.01 17.28
C ARG A 505 -25.22 9.32 16.06
N TYR A 506 -23.89 9.38 16.23
CA TYR A 506 -22.94 9.62 15.13
C TYR A 506 -22.98 8.54 14.02
N LEU A 507 -23.38 7.29 14.34
CA LEU A 507 -23.58 6.25 13.31
C LEU A 507 -24.88 6.46 12.53
N GLU A 508 -25.87 7.14 13.11
CA GLU A 508 -27.10 7.49 12.42
C GLU A 508 -26.90 8.66 11.44
N GLU A 509 -26.07 9.65 11.80
CA GLU A 509 -25.70 10.75 10.89
C GLU A 509 -24.87 10.25 9.68
N THR A 510 -24.19 9.12 9.84
CA THR A 510 -23.53 8.40 8.74
C THR A 510 -24.53 7.91 7.68
N LYS A 511 -25.84 7.83 7.99
CA LYS A 511 -26.91 7.54 7.00
C LYS A 511 -26.82 8.46 5.79
N ALA A 512 -26.47 9.74 5.97
CA ALA A 512 -26.43 10.72 4.88
C ALA A 512 -25.21 10.55 3.96
N ARG A 513 -24.07 10.02 4.45
CA ARG A 513 -22.83 9.89 3.66
C ARG A 513 -22.75 8.62 2.82
N PHE A 514 -23.51 7.58 3.19
CA PHE A 514 -23.60 6.30 2.47
C PHE A 514 -24.96 6.10 1.77
N GLN A 515 -25.77 7.16 1.67
CA GLN A 515 -27.02 7.17 0.90
C GLN A 515 -26.84 7.33 -0.61
N LEU A 516 -25.60 7.42 -1.10
CA LEU A 516 -25.31 7.25 -2.52
C LEU A 516 -25.15 5.75 -2.78
N ASP A 517 -26.16 5.14 -3.40
CA ASP A 517 -26.17 3.78 -3.98
C ASP A 517 -24.86 2.99 -3.86
N MET A 518 -24.60 2.56 -2.62
CA MET A 518 -23.74 1.43 -2.32
C MET A 518 -24.67 0.28 -2.09
#